data_AF-A0A971ZGW3-F1
#
_entry.id   AF-A0A971ZGW3-F1
#
_cell.length_a   1.000
_cell.length_b   1.000
_cell.length_c   1.000
_cell.angle_alpha   90.00
_cell.angle_beta   90.00
_cell.angle_gamma   90.00
#
_symmetry.space_group_name_H-M   'P 1'
#
loop_
_entity.id
_entity.type
_entity.pdbx_description
1 polymer ?
#
loop_
_entity_poly.entity_id
_entity_poly.type
_entity_poly.pdbx_seq_one_letter_code
_entity_poly.pdbx_strand_id
1 'polypeptide(L)' 'MKVGFSKDGLSINGKKFHPLNMPLKNVTIESDIPAEPPKAEDVLSVFQVSNIRNASREQGVEILKRMLEKMG' A
#
# COMPACT_ATOMS: atom_id res chain seq x y z
N MET A 1 -17.96 -22.06 -10.81
CA MET A 1 -17.11 -20.89 -10.48
C MET A 1 -15.67 -21.32 -10.58
N LYS A 2 -14.88 -20.73 -11.49
CA LYS A 2 -13.45 -21.07 -11.65
C LYS A 2 -12.62 -20.02 -10.91
N VAL A 3 -11.81 -20.45 -9.95
CA VAL A 3 -10.92 -19.57 -9.18
C VAL A 3 -9.49 -19.89 -9.58
N GLY A 4 -8.67 -18.88 -9.88
CA GLY A 4 -7.28 -19.05 -10.26
C GLY A 4 -6.40 -17.98 -9.63
N PHE A 5 -5.19 -18.34 -9.20
CA PHE A 5 -4.19 -17.42 -8.68
C PHE A 5 -3.03 -17.31 -9.67
N SER A 6 -2.62 -16.08 -9.98
CA SER A 6 -1.51 -15.78 -10.88
C SER A 6 -0.61 -14.69 -10.30
N LYS A 7 0.49 -14.34 -11.00
CA LYS A 7 1.35 -13.20 -10.63
C LYS A 7 0.58 -11.87 -10.55
N ASP A 8 -0.51 -11.77 -11.29
CA ASP A 8 -1.40 -10.60 -11.31
C ASP A 8 -2.48 -10.64 -10.22
N GLY A 9 -2.45 -11.64 -9.33
CA GLY A 9 -3.38 -11.79 -8.22
C GLY A 9 -4.47 -12.84 -8.45
N LEU A 10 -5.52 -12.75 -7.62
CA LEU A 10 -6.67 -13.66 -7.64
C LEU A 10 -7.56 -13.36 -8.83
N SER A 11 -8.06 -14.40 -9.48
CA SER A 11 -9.01 -14.33 -10.58
C SER A 11 -10.22 -15.22 -10.32
N ILE A 12 -11.41 -14.71 -10.63
CA ILE A 12 -12.68 -15.45 -10.54
C ILE A 12 -13.33 -15.40 -11.92
N ASN A 13 -13.59 -16.56 -12.50
CA ASN A 13 -14.10 -16.75 -13.86
C ASN A 13 -13.27 -16.00 -14.93
N GLY A 14 -11.95 -15.94 -14.74
CA GLY A 14 -11.02 -15.27 -15.66
C GLY A 14 -10.98 -13.74 -15.53
N LYS A 15 -11.78 -13.13 -14.66
CA LYS A 15 -11.68 -11.69 -14.32
C LYS A 15 -10.79 -11.50 -13.09
N LYS A 16 -9.94 -10.47 -13.11
CA LYS A 16 -9.11 -10.08 -11.97
C LYS A 16 -10.01 -9.67 -10.80
N PHE A 17 -9.83 -10.30 -9.65
CA PHE A 17 -10.52 -9.98 -8.42
C PHE A 17 -9.65 -8.99 -7.64
N HIS A 18 -10.18 -7.80 -7.40
CA HIS A 18 -9.57 -6.83 -6.49
C HIS A 18 -10.33 -6.90 -5.15
N PRO A 19 -9.66 -7.11 -4.00
CA PRO A 19 -10.33 -7.22 -2.70
C PRO A 19 -11.19 -6.00 -2.35
N LEU A 20 -10.79 -4.82 -2.83
CA LEU A 20 -11.52 -3.57 -2.64
C LEU A 20 -12.79 -3.48 -3.50
N ASN A 21 -12.90 -4.26 -4.57
CA ASN A 21 -14.03 -4.24 -5.49
C ASN A 21 -15.02 -5.39 -5.19
N MET A 22 -15.00 -5.94 -3.98
CA MET A 22 -15.88 -7.07 -3.64
C MET A 22 -17.33 -6.56 -3.52
N PRO A 23 -18.25 -6.98 -4.41
CA PRO A 23 -19.64 -6.58 -4.30
C PRO A 23 -20.30 -7.38 -3.18
N LEU A 24 -20.44 -6.79 -2.00
CA LEU A 24 -21.25 -7.34 -0.91
C LEU A 24 -22.71 -6.98 -1.19
N LYS A 25 -23.46 -7.88 -1.87
CA LYS A 25 -24.92 -7.87 -2.07
C LYS A 25 -25.64 -6.54 -1.75
N ASN A 26 -25.34 -5.47 -2.49
CA ASN A 26 -25.90 -4.09 -2.45
C ASN A 26 -24.96 -2.95 -1.99
N VAL A 27 -23.69 -3.22 -1.67
CA VAL A 27 -22.70 -2.17 -1.43
C VAL A 27 -21.48 -2.42 -2.32
N THR A 28 -21.33 -1.61 -3.36
CA THR A 28 -20.11 -1.57 -4.17
C THR A 28 -19.17 -0.58 -3.52
N ILE A 29 -18.05 -1.05 -2.98
CA ILE A 29 -16.97 -0.18 -2.52
C ILE A 29 -16.16 0.18 -3.78
N GLU A 30 -16.56 1.23 -4.48
CA GLU A 30 -15.73 1.82 -5.53
C GLU A 30 -14.92 2.93 -4.89
N SER A 31 -13.59 2.75 -4.79
CA SER A 31 -12.69 3.77 -4.29
C SER A 31 -12.49 4.82 -5.39
N ASP A 32 -13.23 5.92 -5.31
CA ASP A 32 -13.11 7.11 -6.16
C ASP A 32 -11.85 7.96 -5.87
N ILE A 33 -10.95 7.46 -5.02
CA ILE A 33 -9.67 8.13 -4.75
C ILE A 33 -8.73 7.82 -5.92
N PRO A 34 -8.32 8.80 -6.75
CA PRO A 34 -7.13 8.64 -7.55
C PRO A 34 -5.96 8.57 -6.58
N ALA A 35 -5.65 7.37 -6.11
CA ALA A 35 -4.46 7.12 -5.34
C ALA A 35 -3.30 7.20 -6.32
N GLU A 36 -2.82 8.42 -6.60
CA GLU A 36 -1.48 8.58 -7.15
C GLU A 36 -0.56 7.81 -6.19
N PRO A 37 0.02 6.68 -6.63
CA PRO A 37 0.81 5.87 -5.72
C PRO A 37 1.96 6.75 -5.22
N PRO A 38 2.22 6.80 -3.90
CA PRO A 38 3.31 7.60 -3.37
C PRO A 38 4.59 7.15 -4.07
N LYS A 39 5.34 8.12 -4.63
CA LYS A 39 6.58 7.80 -5.35
C LYS A 39 7.54 7.15 -4.37
N ALA A 40 8.08 5.99 -4.75
CA ALA A 40 8.98 5.23 -3.88
C ALA A 40 10.18 6.07 -3.41
N GLU A 41 10.66 6.98 -4.27
CA GLU A 41 11.73 7.93 -3.97
C GLU A 41 11.41 8.83 -2.76
N ASP A 42 10.18 9.34 -2.69
CA ASP A 42 9.74 10.25 -1.62
C ASP A 42 9.63 9.52 -0.28
N VAL A 43 9.15 8.27 -0.30
CA VAL A 43 9.05 7.42 0.90
C VAL A 43 10.44 6.97 1.36
N LEU A 44 11.32 6.60 0.44
CA LEU A 44 12.67 6.13 0.75
C LEU A 44 13.61 7.26 1.18
N SER A 45 13.32 8.51 0.80
CA SER A 45 14.06 9.70 1.25
C SER A 45 14.12 9.83 2.78
N VAL A 46 13.12 9.30 3.48
CA VAL A 46 13.04 9.31 4.96
C VAL A 46 14.17 8.49 5.59
N PHE A 47 14.72 7.52 4.85
CA PHE A 47 15.86 6.70 5.25
C PHE A 47 17.22 7.26 4.79
N GLN A 48 17.30 8.52 4.34
CA GLN A 48 18.59 9.15 4.05
C GLN A 48 19.24 9.81 5.27
N VAL A 49 18.68 9.61 6.47
CA VAL A 49 19.28 10.13 7.70
C VAL A 49 20.58 9.38 8.04
N SER A 50 21.60 10.14 8.44
CA SER A 50 22.90 9.61 8.81
C SER A 50 22.76 8.59 9.95
N ASN A 51 23.33 7.39 9.76
CA ASN A 51 23.48 6.34 10.78
C ASN A 51 22.20 5.61 11.24
N ILE A 52 21.26 5.31 10.33
CA ILE A 52 20.04 4.51 10.61
C ILE A 52 20.30 3.20 11.33
N ARG A 53 21.43 2.55 11.03
CA ARG A 53 21.80 1.27 11.66
C ARG A 53 21.98 1.37 13.17
N ASN A 54 22.27 2.56 13.69
CA ASN A 54 22.44 2.84 15.12
C ASN A 54 21.36 3.79 15.66
N ALA A 55 20.22 3.91 14.97
CA ALA A 55 19.13 4.75 15.43
C ALA A 55 18.59 4.26 16.78
N SER A 56 18.42 5.18 17.73
CA SER A 56 17.71 4.88 18.98
C SER A 56 16.24 4.54 18.70
N ARG A 57 15.55 3.97 19.68
CA ARG A 57 14.12 3.64 19.55
C ARG A 57 13.29 4.89 19.25
N GLU A 58 13.60 6.00 19.90
CA GLU A 58 12.93 7.29 19.69
C GLU A 58 13.16 7.81 18.26
N GLN A 59 14.40 7.69 17.75
CA GLN A 59 14.75 8.08 16.39
C GLN A 59 14.04 7.18 15.35
N GLY A 60 13.92 5.87 15.63
CA GLY A 60 13.17 4.95 14.77
C GLY A 60 11.67 5.29 14.70
N VAL A 61 11.06 5.66 15.82
CA VAL A 61 9.66 6.09 15.86
C VAL A 61 9.45 7.38 15.06
N GLU A 62 10.38 8.34 15.16
CA GLU A 62 10.33 9.59 14.41
C GLU A 62 10.47 9.38 12.89
N ILE A 63 11.37 8.49 12.46
CA ILE A 63 11.53 8.10 11.05
C ILE A 63 10.22 7.49 10.51
N LEU A 64 9.57 6.61 11.28
CA LEU A 64 8.32 5.98 10.87
C LEU A 64 7.16 6.98 10.77
N LYS A 65 7.09 7.98 11.66
CA LYS A 65 6.11 9.07 11.57
C LYS A 65 6.27 9.88 10.29
N ARG A 66 7.50 10.28 9.96
CA ARG A 66 7.81 11.00 8.72
C ARG A 66 7.49 10.19 7.46
N MET A 67 7.64 8.87 7.52
CA MET A 67 7.23 7.99 6.42
C MET A 67 5.71 8.04 6.21
N LEU A 68 4.92 8.01 7.30
CA LEU A 68 3.46 8.11 7.24
C LEU A 68 3.00 9.47 6.70
N GLU A 69 3.67 10.56 7.08
CA GLU A 69 3.38 11.92 6.56
C GLU A 69 3.66 12.07 5.06
N LYS A 70 4.51 11.22 4.47
CA LYS A 70 4.79 11.20 3.03
C LYS A 70 3.83 10.32 2.22
N MET A 71 2.95 9.57 2.91
CA MET A 71 1.98 8.67 2.29
C MET A 71 0.53 9.19 2.37
N GLY A 72 0.29 10.32 3.04
CA GLY A 72 -0.99 11.02 3.11
C GLY A 72 -0.97 12.33 2.34
#